data_AF-A0A1G4B2K6-F1
#
_entry.id   AF-A0A1G4B2K6-F1
#
_cell.length_a   1.000
_cell.length_b   1.000
_cell.length_c   1.000
_cell.angle_alpha   90.00
_cell.angle_beta   90.00
_cell.angle_gamma   90.00
#
_symmetry.space_group_name_H-M   'P 1'
#
loop_
_entity.id
_entity.type
_entity.pdbx_description
1 polymer ?
#
loop_
_entity_poly.entity_id
_entity_poly.type
_entity_poly.pdbx_seq_one_letter_code
_entity_poly.pdbx_strand_id
1 'polypeptide(L)' 'MMATNQESQAQHANTAVVLIDSFNDLLHHEGKVYSSVKEPLEVTGTNDNLKTRVSAARERKIAIFYALHRT' A
#
# COMPACT_ATOMS: atom_id res chain seq x y z
N MET A 1 -20.42 -6.60 29.21
CA MET A 1 -19.17 -5.83 29.10
C MET A 1 -18.91 -5.55 27.63
N MET A 2 -19.02 -4.30 27.20
CA MET A 2 -18.73 -3.86 25.83
C MET A 2 -17.68 -2.75 25.88
N ALA A 3 -16.40 -3.15 25.86
CA ALA A 3 -15.27 -2.26 25.64
C ALA A 3 -14.48 -2.85 24.49
N THR A 4 -14.83 -2.53 23.25
CA THR A 4 -14.15 -3.15 22.09
C THR A 4 -13.97 -2.24 20.86
N ASN A 5 -14.58 -1.05 20.79
CA ASN A 5 -14.48 -0.24 19.57
C ASN A 5 -13.51 0.95 19.62
N GLN A 6 -13.25 1.54 20.79
CA GLN A 6 -12.36 2.72 20.88
C GLN A 6 -10.88 2.36 21.03
N GLU A 7 -10.54 1.33 21.82
CA GLU A 7 -9.14 0.91 22.02
C GLU A 7 -8.52 0.30 20.75
N SER A 8 -9.33 -0.40 19.94
CA SER A 8 -8.90 -0.94 18.64
C SER A 8 -8.56 0.13 17.61
N GLN A 9 -9.24 1.30 17.64
CA GLN A 9 -8.90 2.43 16.76
C GLN A 9 -7.71 3.25 17.29
N ALA A 10 -7.55 3.32 18.62
CA ALA A 10 -6.45 4.06 19.25
C ALA A 10 -5.07 3.41 19.01
N GLN A 11 -5.01 2.09 18.84
CA GLN A 11 -3.74 1.35 18.77
C GLN A 11 -2.82 1.77 17.60
N HIS A 12 -3.36 2.41 16.57
CA HIS A 12 -2.59 2.88 15.41
C HIS A 12 -2.87 4.34 15.03
N ALA A 13 -3.40 5.16 15.95
CA ALA A 13 -3.78 6.54 15.67
C ALA A 13 -2.64 7.43 15.13
N ASN A 14 -1.38 7.07 15.39
CA ASN A 14 -0.19 7.80 14.94
C ASN A 14 0.55 7.13 13.76
N THR A 15 -0.05 6.12 13.12
CA THR A 15 0.57 5.35 12.05
C THR A 15 -0.27 5.45 10.77
N ALA A 16 0.41 5.63 9.63
CA ALA A 16 -0.21 5.58 8.32
C ALA A 16 0.71 4.88 7.31
N VAL A 17 0.10 4.31 6.27
CA VAL A 17 0.80 3.83 5.06
C VAL A 17 0.65 4.89 3.99
N VAL A 18 1.77 5.32 3.40
CA VAL A 18 1.77 6.23 2.24
C VAL A 18 2.27 5.44 1.04
N LEU A 19 1.42 5.31 0.01
CA LEU A 19 1.75 4.68 -1.26
C LEU A 19 2.16 5.79 -2.24
N ILE A 20 3.43 5.81 -2.61
CA ILE A 20 4.01 6.81 -3.51
C ILE A 20 4.01 6.23 -4.93
N ASP A 21 3.41 6.95 -5.87
CA ASP A 21 3.43 6.64 -7.31
C ASP A 21 3.05 5.20 -7.68
N SER A 22 2.07 4.64 -6.96
CA SER A 22 1.52 3.31 -7.23
C SER A 22 0.60 3.31 -8.47
N PHE A 23 1.14 3.65 -9.63
CA PHE A 23 0.43 3.71 -10.91
C PHE A 23 0.48 2.38 -11.65
N ASN A 24 -0.57 2.10 -12.43
CA ASN A 24 -0.61 0.96 -13.35
C ASN A 24 0.51 1.02 -14.38
N ASP A 25 0.87 2.22 -14.85
CA ASP A 25 1.98 2.41 -15.81
C ASP A 25 3.31 1.85 -15.29
N LEU A 26 3.48 1.75 -13.97
CA LEU A 26 4.66 1.20 -13.29
C LEU A 26 4.46 -0.25 -12.82
N LEU A 27 3.31 -0.59 -12.24
CA LEU A 27 3.09 -1.87 -11.54
C LEU A 27 2.45 -2.96 -12.40
N HIS A 28 1.73 -2.58 -13.47
CA HIS A 28 1.06 -3.53 -14.35
C HIS A 28 2.04 -4.01 -15.43
N HIS A 29 1.98 -5.29 -15.79
CA HIS A 29 2.89 -5.87 -16.79
C HIS A 29 2.80 -5.24 -18.18
N GLU A 30 1.66 -4.62 -18.50
CA GLU A 30 1.41 -3.83 -19.72
C GLU A 30 1.58 -2.32 -19.50
N GLY A 31 2.08 -1.90 -18.35
CA GLY A 31 2.31 -0.51 -18.03
C GLY A 31 3.40 0.10 -18.89
N LYS A 32 3.25 1.39 -19.24
CA LYS A 32 4.16 2.10 -20.17
C LYS A 32 5.62 2.07 -19.73
N VAL A 33 5.90 2.08 -18.43
CA VAL A 33 7.26 2.08 -17.88
C VAL A 33 7.63 0.76 -17.21
N TYR A 34 6.72 -0.22 -17.17
CA TYR A 34 6.93 -1.50 -16.52
C TYR A 34 8.17 -2.23 -17.01
N SER A 35 8.43 -2.23 -18.34
CA SER A 35 9.61 -2.87 -18.90
C SER A 35 10.93 -2.37 -18.30
N SER A 36 10.99 -1.09 -17.91
CA SER A 36 12.18 -0.46 -17.32
C SER A 36 12.37 -0.81 -15.84
N VAL A 37 11.32 -1.29 -15.17
CA VAL A 37 11.33 -1.63 -13.73
C VAL A 37 10.99 -3.09 -13.46
N LYS A 38 10.81 -3.91 -14.49
CA LYS A 38 10.34 -5.29 -14.40
C LYS A 38 11.21 -6.14 -13.48
N GLU A 39 12.51 -6.22 -13.78
CA GLU A 39 13.45 -7.05 -13.02
C GLU A 39 13.45 -6.71 -11.53
N PRO A 40 13.62 -5.44 -11.10
CA PRO A 40 13.56 -5.13 -9.67
C PRO A 40 12.18 -5.39 -9.05
N LEU A 41 11.07 -5.17 -9.78
CA LEU A 41 9.72 -5.47 -9.27
C LEU A 41 9.50 -6.98 -9.04
N GLU A 42 9.99 -7.82 -9.95
CA GLU A 42 9.86 -9.28 -9.86
C GLU A 42 10.78 -9.86 -8.79
N VAL A 43 12.07 -9.46 -8.75
CA VAL A 43 13.04 -9.93 -7.75
C VAL A 43 12.60 -9.60 -6.32
N THR A 44 11.99 -8.43 -6.13
CA THR A 44 11.50 -7.99 -4.80
C THR A 44 10.09 -8.47 -4.49
N GLY A 45 9.37 -9.09 -5.44
CA GLY A 45 7.96 -9.44 -5.29
C GLY A 45 7.09 -8.23 -4.93
N THR A 46 7.40 -7.06 -5.48
CA THR A 46 6.83 -5.77 -5.03
C THR A 46 5.29 -5.77 -5.03
N ASN A 47 4.67 -6.31 -6.09
CA ASN A 47 3.21 -6.32 -6.21
C ASN A 47 2.53 -7.13 -5.10
N ASP A 48 3.07 -8.29 -4.74
CA ASP A 48 2.47 -9.14 -3.71
C ASP A 48 2.77 -8.61 -2.29
N ASN A 49 3.95 -8.03 -2.10
CA ASN A 49 4.29 -7.32 -0.87
C ASN A 49 3.39 -6.10 -0.64
N LEU A 50 3.10 -5.32 -1.69
CA LEU A 50 2.16 -4.19 -1.63
C LEU A 50 0.76 -4.66 -1.27
N LYS A 51 0.24 -5.71 -1.93
CA LYS A 51 -1.07 -6.29 -1.60
C LYS A 51 -1.13 -6.73 -0.14
N THR A 52 -0.13 -7.47 0.33
CA THR A 52 -0.07 -7.96 1.72
C THR A 52 -0.09 -6.81 2.72
N ARG A 53 0.71 -5.77 2.49
CA ARG A 53 0.77 -4.58 3.36
C ARG A 53 -0.54 -3.80 3.36
N VAL A 54 -1.15 -3.61 2.19
CA VAL A 54 -2.43 -2.90 2.06
C VAL A 54 -3.56 -3.66 2.75
N SER A 55 -3.62 -4.99 2.58
CA SER A 55 -4.61 -5.82 3.27
C SER A 55 -4.44 -5.75 4.78
N ALA A 56 -3.22 -5.93 5.29
CA ALA A 56 -2.95 -5.85 6.73
C ALA A 56 -3.26 -4.44 7.31
N ALA A 57 -2.96 -3.37 6.58
CA ALA A 57 -3.28 -2.02 6.99
C ALA A 57 -4.80 -1.80 7.05
N ARG A 58 -5.56 -2.30 6.07
CA ARG A 58 -7.03 -2.23 6.05
C ARG A 58 -7.67 -3.01 7.21
N GLU A 59 -7.22 -4.24 7.44
CA GLU A 59 -7.70 -5.08 8.56
C GLU A 59 -7.52 -4.40 9.92
N ARG A 60 -6.41 -3.67 10.07
CA ARG A 60 -6.06 -2.95 11.30
C ARG A 60 -6.55 -1.51 11.33
N LYS A 61 -7.34 -1.08 10.35
CA LYS A 61 -7.86 0.30 10.21
C LYS A 61 -6.77 1.37 10.25
N ILE A 62 -5.56 1.05 9.78
CA ILE A 62 -4.47 2.00 9.60
C ILE A 62 -4.79 2.88 8.40
N ALA A 63 -4.59 4.20 8.52
CA ALA A 63 -4.83 5.13 7.43
C ALA A 63 -3.91 4.82 6.23
N ILE A 64 -4.47 4.86 5.01
CA ILE A 64 -3.73 4.67 3.77
C ILE A 64 -3.90 5.93 2.90
N PHE A 65 -2.79 6.56 2.55
CA PHE A 65 -2.75 7.72 1.67
C PHE A 65 -2.06 7.36 0.35
N TYR A 66 -2.62 7.85 -0.75
CA TYR A 66 -2.02 7.72 -2.08
C TYR A 66 -1.37 9.05 -2.46
N ALA A 67 -0.04 9.07 -2.49
CA ALA A 67 0.75 10.20 -2.93
C ALA A 67 1.05 10.01 -4.42
N LEU A 68 0.10 10.43 -5.24
CA LEU A 68 0.24 10.40 -6.70
C LEU A 68 1.03 11.63 -7.16
N HIS A 69 2.08 11.41 -7.94
CA HIS A 69 2.71 12.45 -8.72
C HIS A 69 1.66 13.23 -9.53
N ARG A 70 1.66 14.56 -9.35
CA ARG A 70 0.99 15.50 -10.26
C ARG A 70 2.05 16.11 -11.16
N THR A 71 1.97 15.83 -12.45
CA THR A 71 2.51 16.70 -13.53
C THR A 71 1.58 17.86 -13.76
#